data_AF-A0A5C7PTY8-F1
#
_entry.id   AF-A0A5C7PTY8-F1
#
_cell.length_a   1.000
_cell.length_b   1.000
_cell.length_c   1.000
_cell.angle_alpha   90.00
_cell.angle_beta   90.00
_cell.angle_gamma   90.00
#
_symmetry.space_group_name_H-M   'P 1'
#
loop_
_entity.id
_entity.type
_entity.pdbx_description
1 polymer ?
#
loop_
_entity_poly.entity_id
_entity_poly.type
_entity_poly.pdbx_seq_one_letter_code
_entity_poly.pdbx_strand_id
1 'polypeptide(L)'
;MASISGSLTNAAVVKAGTWGTAVAASTGDKYVGEISHSLNESVLNARSVGSGLVMPLGFTRGNEKPTVNLTGDAHIHGVFGKVLSQFMGADSVGSEITASQGDYKHTITLATSQSKYLSVAYESSSSTVHEFPTCSARSLTIRTPQVPGYLEFAAELIANKLELSTSTNTNAVLAASTLIDTEILAPAFDDDFWFDTQASGSLASGDQFNILSYELNLLRPQDSANEIKGSAGNGSPIYTGDFSGTLKVTVKELADHSLYTHFVNETGLKCRFTIEGSQIGSGSLKSLNVYIPRMQLIAAPDYSLSSPGVNPVTYTFAISAATSNPTGMSSKYPYFELINTLSTGYQA
;
A
#
# COMPACT_ATOMS: atom_id res chain seq x y z
N MET A 1 9.82 -8.64 -33.75
CA MET A 1 9.05 -8.24 -32.56
C MET A 1 8.68 -6.79 -32.72
N ALA A 2 7.40 -6.45 -32.61
CA ALA A 2 6.96 -5.05 -32.60
C ALA A 2 7.11 -4.50 -31.18
N SER A 3 7.72 -3.32 -31.05
CA SER A 3 7.78 -2.61 -29.78
C SER A 3 6.38 -2.18 -29.35
N ILE A 4 6.03 -2.37 -28.08
CA ILE A 4 4.82 -1.82 -27.47
C ILE A 4 5.18 -0.50 -26.77
N SER A 5 4.36 0.54 -26.93
CA SER A 5 4.53 1.77 -26.16
C SER A 5 4.00 1.59 -24.74
N GLY A 6 4.56 2.29 -23.75
CA GLY A 6 4.11 2.16 -22.36
C GLY A 6 2.62 2.44 -22.15
N SER A 7 2.03 3.33 -22.94
CA SER A 7 0.58 3.62 -22.92
C SER A 7 -0.31 2.47 -23.43
N LEU A 8 0.26 1.51 -24.18
CA LEU A 8 -0.43 0.34 -24.70
C LEU A 8 -0.11 -0.92 -23.89
N THR A 9 0.86 -0.85 -22.97
CA THR A 9 1.24 -1.97 -22.10
C THR A 9 0.10 -2.28 -21.14
N ASN A 10 -0.37 -3.52 -21.20
CA ASN A 10 -1.37 -4.01 -20.25
C ASN A 10 -0.69 -4.62 -19.03
N ALA A 11 -1.23 -4.34 -17.84
CA ALA A 11 -0.78 -4.91 -16.57
C ALA A 11 -1.97 -5.34 -15.72
N ALA A 12 -1.76 -6.33 -14.87
CA ALA A 12 -2.76 -6.82 -13.94
C ALA A 12 -2.16 -7.22 -12.59
N VAL A 13 -2.96 -7.04 -11.54
CA VAL A 13 -2.67 -7.49 -10.19
C VAL A 13 -3.90 -8.22 -9.66
N VAL A 14 -3.71 -9.51 -9.38
CA VAL A 14 -4.78 -10.45 -9.02
C VAL A 14 -4.51 -11.01 -7.62
N LYS A 15 -5.54 -11.36 -6.87
CA LYS A 15 -5.34 -12.14 -5.64
C LYS A 15 -4.94 -13.58 -5.96
N ALA A 16 -3.92 -14.09 -5.26
CA ALA A 16 -3.51 -15.48 -5.29
C ALA A 16 -3.73 -16.17 -3.92
N GLY A 17 -4.24 -17.39 -3.93
CA GLY A 17 -4.50 -18.18 -2.72
C GLY A 17 -3.35 -19.12 -2.31
N THR A 18 -2.43 -19.42 -3.21
CA THR A 18 -1.37 -20.42 -3.00
C THR A 18 -0.03 -19.87 -3.48
N TRP A 19 0.98 -19.90 -2.62
CA TRP A 19 2.33 -19.41 -2.95
C TRP A 19 2.92 -20.18 -4.12
N GLY A 20 3.49 -19.47 -5.09
CA GLY A 20 4.11 -20.04 -6.30
C GLY A 20 3.13 -20.41 -7.42
N THR A 21 1.84 -20.16 -7.26
CA THR A 21 0.83 -20.41 -8.31
C THR A 21 0.26 -19.10 -8.83
N ALA A 22 0.44 -18.85 -10.13
CA ALA A 22 -0.14 -17.69 -10.80
C ALA A 22 -1.67 -17.80 -10.88
N VAL A 23 -2.35 -16.66 -10.88
CA VAL A 23 -3.81 -16.58 -11.07
C VAL A 23 -4.10 -15.72 -12.29
N ALA A 24 -5.00 -16.17 -13.15
CA ALA A 24 -5.36 -15.47 -14.37
C ALA A 24 -6.11 -14.17 -14.05
N ALA A 25 -5.69 -13.08 -14.69
CA ALA A 25 -6.35 -11.79 -14.59
C ALA A 25 -7.73 -11.79 -15.23
N SER A 26 -8.62 -10.99 -14.66
CA SER A 26 -10.02 -10.88 -15.04
C SER A 26 -10.53 -9.44 -14.85
N THR A 27 -11.84 -9.28 -14.79
CA THR A 27 -12.50 -8.01 -14.50
C THR A 27 -12.13 -7.51 -13.09
N GLY A 28 -11.67 -6.26 -13.01
CA GLY A 28 -11.23 -5.60 -11.78
C GLY A 28 -9.77 -5.85 -11.41
N ASP A 29 -9.04 -6.66 -12.19
CA ASP A 29 -7.62 -6.93 -11.96
C ASP A 29 -6.70 -5.99 -12.76
N LYS A 30 -7.24 -5.18 -13.66
CA LYS A 30 -6.45 -4.24 -14.46
C LYS A 30 -5.69 -3.28 -13.56
N TYR A 31 -4.38 -3.16 -13.79
CA TYR A 31 -3.54 -2.20 -13.12
C TYR A 31 -3.18 -1.05 -14.08
N VAL A 32 -3.40 0.18 -13.61
CA VAL A 32 -3.00 1.40 -14.30
C VAL A 32 -2.04 2.15 -13.38
N GLY A 33 -0.78 2.22 -13.80
CA GLY A 33 0.29 2.79 -13.01
C GLY A 33 1.65 2.32 -13.51
N GLU A 34 2.68 2.69 -12.76
CA GLU A 34 4.06 2.33 -13.02
C GLU A 34 4.37 1.00 -12.33
N ILE A 35 5.13 0.15 -13.05
CA ILE A 35 5.68 -1.10 -12.52
C ILE A 35 7.18 -1.08 -12.77
N SER A 36 7.95 -1.35 -11.73
CA SER A 36 9.37 -1.67 -11.85
C SER A 36 9.66 -2.97 -11.10
N HIS A 37 10.70 -3.69 -11.52
CA HIS A 37 11.16 -4.86 -10.80
C HIS A 37 12.68 -4.93 -10.77
N SER A 38 13.21 -5.62 -9.76
CA SER A 38 14.61 -5.99 -9.67
C SER A 38 14.69 -7.47 -9.30
N LEU A 39 15.63 -8.20 -9.90
CA LEU A 39 15.84 -9.62 -9.59
C LEU A 39 16.74 -9.83 -8.35
N ASN A 40 17.42 -8.77 -7.90
CA ASN A 40 18.32 -8.77 -6.74
C ASN A 40 19.27 -9.97 -6.70
N GLU A 41 19.94 -10.21 -7.83
CA GLU A 41 20.82 -11.35 -8.02
C GLU A 41 22.08 -11.20 -7.18
N SER A 42 22.44 -12.24 -6.44
CA SER A 42 23.76 -12.34 -5.82
C SER A 42 24.75 -12.95 -6.81
N VAL A 43 26.04 -12.59 -6.69
CA VAL A 43 27.12 -13.22 -7.46
C VAL A 43 27.91 -14.13 -6.54
N LEU A 44 27.99 -15.42 -6.88
CA LEU A 44 28.82 -16.37 -6.15
C LEU A 44 30.26 -16.27 -6.66
N ASN A 45 31.12 -15.77 -5.79
CA ASN A 45 32.56 -15.71 -6.03
C ASN A 45 33.24 -16.92 -5.39
N ALA A 46 34.13 -17.58 -6.15
CA ALA A 46 35.00 -18.60 -5.59
C ALA A 46 36.00 -17.97 -4.60
N ARG A 47 36.41 -18.74 -3.58
CA ARG A 47 37.46 -18.30 -2.64
C ARG A 47 38.78 -18.14 -3.40
N SER A 48 39.47 -17.01 -3.21
CA SER A 48 40.70 -16.65 -3.93
C SER A 48 41.96 -16.56 -3.05
N VAL A 49 41.85 -16.87 -1.75
CA VAL A 49 43.03 -16.87 -0.86
C VAL A 49 43.98 -17.99 -1.29
N GLY A 50 45.22 -17.65 -1.64
CA GLY A 50 46.26 -18.58 -2.09
C GLY A 50 46.29 -18.84 -3.60
N SER A 51 45.44 -18.17 -4.40
CA SER A 51 45.38 -18.42 -5.86
C SER A 51 46.43 -17.67 -6.70
N GLY A 52 47.22 -16.76 -6.12
CA GLY A 52 48.17 -15.94 -6.88
C GLY A 52 47.48 -15.00 -7.89
N LEU A 53 48.08 -14.77 -9.07
CA LEU A 53 47.54 -13.95 -10.16
C LEU A 53 46.49 -14.70 -11.01
N VAL A 54 45.52 -15.35 -10.36
CA VAL A 54 44.42 -16.03 -11.06
C VAL A 54 43.23 -15.10 -11.17
N MET A 55 42.84 -14.82 -12.41
CA MET A 55 41.57 -14.18 -12.73
C MET A 55 40.47 -15.26 -12.81
N PRO A 56 39.32 -15.12 -12.13
CA PRO A 56 38.24 -16.09 -12.22
C PRO A 56 37.77 -16.25 -13.68
N LEU A 57 37.68 -17.50 -14.15
CA LEU A 57 37.25 -17.85 -15.52
C LEU A 57 35.72 -17.75 -15.72
N GLY A 58 34.97 -17.45 -14.66
CA GLY A 58 33.52 -17.32 -14.72
C GLY A 58 32.92 -16.87 -13.40
N PHE A 59 31.70 -16.36 -13.49
CA PHE A 59 30.86 -16.01 -12.35
C PHE A 59 29.64 -16.92 -12.36
N THR A 60 29.21 -17.38 -11.19
CA THR A 60 27.96 -18.12 -11.06
C THR A 60 26.93 -17.19 -10.43
N ARG A 61 25.76 -17.07 -11.06
CA ARG A 61 24.63 -16.36 -10.44
C ARG A 61 24.20 -17.12 -9.18
N GLY A 62 24.11 -16.40 -8.08
CA GLY A 62 23.64 -16.88 -6.79
C GLY A 62 22.13 -16.84 -6.69
N ASN A 63 21.62 -16.61 -5.47
CA ASN A 63 20.19 -16.49 -5.25
C ASN A 63 19.61 -15.25 -5.95
N GLU A 64 18.39 -15.38 -6.44
CA GLU A 64 17.56 -14.35 -7.06
C GLU A 64 16.40 -14.07 -6.11
N LYS A 65 16.20 -12.81 -5.72
CA LYS A 65 15.11 -12.40 -4.82
C LYS A 65 14.30 -11.28 -5.47
N PRO A 66 13.36 -11.59 -6.38
CA PRO A 66 12.71 -10.55 -7.13
C PRO A 66 11.87 -9.63 -6.25
N THR A 67 12.04 -8.32 -6.43
CA THR A 67 11.16 -7.30 -5.86
C THR A 67 10.41 -6.59 -6.98
N VAL A 68 9.15 -6.24 -6.73
CA VAL A 68 8.29 -5.53 -7.67
C VAL A 68 7.74 -4.29 -6.98
N ASN A 69 7.95 -3.11 -7.56
CA ASN A 69 7.34 -1.88 -7.08
C ASN A 69 6.14 -1.53 -7.95
N LEU A 70 5.03 -1.22 -7.30
CA LEU A 70 3.82 -0.71 -7.91
C LEU A 70 3.62 0.73 -7.44
N THR A 71 3.56 1.69 -8.36
CA THR A 71 3.22 3.08 -8.06
C THR A 71 2.07 3.52 -8.96
N GLY A 72 1.01 4.11 -8.40
CA GLY A 72 -0.11 4.59 -9.20
C GLY A 72 -1.17 5.31 -8.37
N ASP A 73 -2.25 5.69 -9.03
CA ASP A 73 -3.36 6.38 -8.40
C ASP A 73 -4.29 5.39 -7.69
N ALA A 74 -4.75 5.75 -6.49
CA ALA A 74 -5.63 4.93 -5.67
C ALA A 74 -7.07 4.98 -6.19
N HIS A 75 -7.42 3.99 -7.01
CA HIS A 75 -8.80 3.81 -7.47
C HIS A 75 -9.65 3.20 -6.35
N ILE A 76 -10.84 3.78 -6.13
CA ILE A 76 -11.75 3.38 -5.03
C ILE A 76 -12.16 1.91 -5.10
N HIS A 77 -12.33 1.39 -6.31
CA HIS A 77 -12.64 -0.01 -6.57
C HIS A 77 -11.71 -0.54 -7.66
N GLY A 78 -10.47 -0.76 -7.26
CA GLY A 78 -9.43 -1.32 -8.13
C GLY A 78 -8.36 -2.10 -7.38
N VAL A 79 -7.18 -2.17 -7.99
CA VAL A 79 -6.02 -2.90 -7.46
C VAL A 79 -5.54 -2.37 -6.11
N PHE A 80 -5.73 -1.07 -5.83
CA PHE A 80 -5.34 -0.46 -4.55
C PHE A 80 -5.93 -1.22 -3.35
N GLY A 81 -7.24 -1.53 -3.36
CA GLY A 81 -7.88 -2.31 -2.29
C GLY A 81 -7.31 -3.73 -2.12
N LYS A 82 -6.90 -4.38 -3.21
CA LYS A 82 -6.26 -5.71 -3.19
C LYS A 82 -4.86 -5.65 -2.57
N VAL A 83 -4.07 -4.64 -2.94
CA VAL A 83 -2.72 -4.42 -2.39
C VAL A 83 -2.81 -4.06 -0.91
N LEU A 84 -3.67 -3.12 -0.56
CA LEU A 84 -3.92 -2.67 0.81
C LEU A 84 -4.36 -3.83 1.70
N SER A 85 -5.36 -4.61 1.25
CA SER A 85 -5.84 -5.76 2.01
C SER A 85 -4.81 -6.88 2.13
N GLN A 86 -3.93 -7.08 1.14
CA GLN A 86 -2.88 -8.10 1.21
C GLN A 86 -1.77 -7.68 2.18
N PHE A 87 -1.40 -6.40 2.16
CA PHE A 87 -0.44 -5.82 3.07
C PHE A 87 -0.90 -5.96 4.53
N MET A 88 -2.14 -5.56 4.81
CA MET A 88 -2.74 -5.64 6.15
C MET A 88 -3.05 -7.08 6.57
N GLY A 89 -3.50 -7.92 5.63
CA GLY A 89 -3.65 -9.37 5.78
C GLY A 89 -5.04 -9.84 6.23
N ALA A 90 -5.94 -8.93 6.59
CA ALA A 90 -7.36 -9.24 6.83
C ALA A 90 -8.27 -8.17 6.22
N ASP A 91 -9.38 -8.65 5.68
CA ASP A 91 -10.45 -7.85 5.12
C ASP A 91 -11.80 -8.51 5.45
N SER A 92 -12.78 -7.69 5.77
CA SER A 92 -14.15 -8.11 6.07
C SER A 92 -15.11 -7.13 5.43
N VAL A 93 -16.14 -7.66 4.76
CA VAL A 93 -17.21 -6.88 4.18
C VAL A 93 -18.50 -7.16 4.94
N GLY A 94 -19.18 -6.10 5.38
CA GLY A 94 -20.48 -6.20 6.05
C GLY A 94 -21.63 -6.42 5.06
N SER A 95 -22.86 -6.45 5.58
CA SER A 95 -24.04 -6.18 4.74
C SER A 95 -23.98 -4.77 4.16
N GLU A 96 -24.79 -4.50 3.14
CA GLU A 96 -25.01 -3.14 2.64
C GLU A 96 -25.29 -2.18 3.80
N ILE A 97 -24.68 -1.00 3.75
CA ILE A 97 -24.89 0.07 4.73
C ILE A 97 -26.32 0.58 4.59
N THR A 98 -26.74 0.82 3.34
CA THR A 98 -28.08 1.27 2.97
C THR A 98 -28.73 0.18 2.13
N ALA A 99 -29.84 -0.36 2.62
CA ALA A 99 -30.53 -1.47 1.96
C ALA A 99 -30.86 -1.16 0.48
N SER A 100 -30.49 -2.08 -0.41
CA SER A 100 -30.73 -2.03 -1.86
C SER A 100 -29.99 -0.92 -2.60
N GLN A 101 -28.92 -0.37 -2.03
CA GLN A 101 -28.07 0.62 -2.72
C GLN A 101 -26.76 0.02 -3.24
N GLY A 102 -26.37 -1.17 -2.76
CA GLY A 102 -25.09 -1.76 -3.11
C GLY A 102 -23.89 -1.02 -2.50
N ASP A 103 -24.05 -0.31 -1.39
CA ASP A 103 -22.98 0.37 -0.66
C ASP A 103 -22.41 -0.54 0.44
N TYR A 104 -21.23 -1.11 0.18
CA TYR A 104 -20.58 -2.07 1.07
C TYR A 104 -19.37 -1.43 1.76
N LYS A 105 -19.28 -1.63 3.08
CA LYS A 105 -18.12 -1.23 3.86
C LYS A 105 -17.15 -2.40 4.01
N HIS A 106 -15.93 -2.20 3.51
CA HIS A 106 -14.78 -3.07 3.73
C HIS A 106 -13.98 -2.54 4.91
N THR A 107 -13.75 -3.38 5.91
CA THR A 107 -12.89 -3.07 7.06
C THR A 107 -11.62 -3.90 6.96
N ILE A 108 -10.52 -3.23 6.60
CA ILE A 108 -9.21 -3.84 6.35
C ILE A 108 -8.33 -3.63 7.58
N THR A 109 -7.90 -4.72 8.21
CA THR A 109 -7.22 -4.71 9.52
C THR A 109 -5.91 -5.50 9.49
N LEU A 110 -5.01 -5.17 10.42
CA LEU A 110 -3.73 -5.88 10.54
C LEU A 110 -3.95 -7.29 11.10
N ALA A 111 -3.66 -8.30 10.29
CA ALA A 111 -3.66 -9.71 10.68
C ALA A 111 -2.28 -10.17 11.17
N THR A 112 -2.24 -11.21 12.00
CA THR A 112 -1.00 -11.82 12.49
C THR A 112 -0.25 -12.62 11.41
N SER A 113 -0.96 -13.13 10.41
CA SER A 113 -0.39 -13.83 9.26
C SER A 113 -1.04 -13.39 7.96
N GLN A 114 -0.32 -13.53 6.85
CA GLN A 114 -0.87 -13.34 5.51
C GLN A 114 -1.30 -14.71 4.98
N SER A 115 -2.58 -14.87 4.70
CA SER A 115 -3.15 -16.12 4.14
C SER A 115 -3.31 -16.07 2.62
N LYS A 116 -3.04 -14.91 2.01
CA LYS A 116 -3.25 -14.61 0.59
C LYS A 116 -2.09 -13.77 0.06
N TYR A 117 -1.93 -13.81 -1.25
CA TYR A 117 -0.84 -13.20 -1.99
C TYR A 117 -1.38 -12.42 -3.19
N LEU A 118 -0.50 -11.76 -3.92
CA LEU A 118 -0.82 -11.10 -5.20
C LEU A 118 -0.13 -11.84 -6.35
N SER A 119 -0.79 -11.99 -7.49
CA SER A 119 -0.16 -12.35 -8.75
C SER A 119 -0.02 -11.09 -9.58
N VAL A 120 1.18 -10.79 -10.07
CA VAL A 120 1.45 -9.57 -10.84
C VAL A 120 1.95 -9.96 -12.21
N ALA A 121 1.35 -9.41 -13.26
CA ALA A 121 1.79 -9.67 -14.63
C ALA A 121 1.68 -8.41 -15.49
N TYR A 122 2.63 -8.20 -16.40
CA TYR A 122 2.58 -7.09 -17.35
C TYR A 122 3.27 -7.44 -18.67
N GLU A 123 2.81 -6.81 -19.75
CA GLU A 123 3.37 -7.02 -21.08
C GLU A 123 4.74 -6.36 -21.22
N SER A 124 5.77 -7.14 -21.55
CA SER A 124 7.08 -6.61 -21.93
C SER A 124 7.24 -6.48 -23.45
N SER A 125 6.43 -7.20 -24.22
CA SER A 125 6.29 -7.04 -25.67
C SER A 125 4.91 -7.52 -26.13
N SER A 126 4.63 -7.42 -27.43
CA SER A 126 3.41 -7.96 -28.05
C SER A 126 3.26 -9.49 -27.97
N SER A 127 4.27 -10.21 -27.49
CA SER A 127 4.28 -11.67 -27.41
C SER A 127 4.86 -12.22 -26.09
N THR A 128 5.30 -11.33 -25.19
CA THR A 128 5.95 -11.73 -23.94
C THR A 128 5.36 -10.96 -22.77
N VAL A 129 5.21 -11.66 -21.67
CA VAL A 129 4.71 -11.15 -20.40
C VAL A 129 5.76 -11.43 -19.34
N HIS A 130 6.01 -10.46 -18.47
CA HIS A 130 6.67 -10.71 -17.20
C HIS A 130 5.60 -11.07 -16.19
N GLU A 131 5.63 -12.30 -15.69
CA GLU A 131 4.73 -12.77 -14.65
C GLU A 131 5.50 -13.06 -13.37
N PHE A 132 4.95 -12.58 -12.27
CA PHE A 132 5.35 -12.93 -10.92
C PHE A 132 4.20 -13.73 -10.30
N PRO A 133 4.29 -15.07 -10.29
CA PRO A 133 3.17 -15.92 -9.91
C PRO A 133 2.56 -15.55 -8.56
N THR A 134 3.41 -15.29 -7.57
CA THR A 134 3.01 -14.75 -6.28
C THR A 134 3.98 -13.71 -5.74
N CYS A 135 3.41 -12.69 -5.11
CA CYS A 135 4.07 -11.58 -4.48
C CYS A 135 3.41 -11.29 -3.12
N SER A 136 4.19 -10.72 -2.19
CA SER A 136 3.66 -10.19 -0.93
C SER A 136 4.14 -8.75 -0.70
N ALA A 137 3.23 -7.86 -0.33
CA ALA A 137 3.53 -6.46 -0.04
C ALA A 137 4.25 -6.31 1.30
N ARG A 138 5.46 -5.73 1.26
CA ARG A 138 6.29 -5.46 2.44
C ARG A 138 6.21 -4.01 2.90
N SER A 139 5.93 -3.07 2.00
CA SER A 139 5.74 -1.66 2.33
C SER A 139 4.57 -1.11 1.55
N LEU A 140 3.92 -0.10 2.14
CA LEU A 140 2.83 0.63 1.52
C LEU A 140 2.95 2.11 1.91
N THR A 141 3.00 2.97 0.91
CA THR A 141 2.89 4.42 1.05
C THR A 141 1.57 4.88 0.47
N ILE A 142 0.84 5.73 1.19
CA ILE A 142 -0.37 6.40 0.73
C ILE A 142 -0.14 7.89 0.92
N ARG A 143 -0.25 8.68 -0.14
CA ARG A 143 0.04 10.12 -0.06
C ARG A 143 -0.85 10.97 -0.93
N THR A 144 -1.11 12.19 -0.47
CA THR A 144 -1.57 13.30 -1.28
C THR A 144 -0.56 14.44 -1.13
N PRO A 145 0.25 14.72 -2.17
CA PRO A 145 1.31 15.73 -2.07
C PRO A 145 0.76 17.15 -1.99
N GLN A 146 -0.48 17.37 -2.46
CA GLN A 146 -1.19 18.65 -2.39
C GLN A 146 -2.70 18.40 -2.34
N VAL A 147 -3.42 19.24 -1.60
CA VAL A 147 -4.89 19.25 -1.57
C VAL A 147 -5.41 20.52 -2.27
N PRO A 148 -6.22 20.41 -3.35
CA PRO A 148 -6.74 19.18 -3.94
C PRO A 148 -5.72 18.47 -4.84
N GLY A 149 -5.83 17.14 -4.95
CA GLY A 149 -4.95 16.31 -5.76
C GLY A 149 -5.43 14.86 -5.78
N TYR A 150 -4.83 14.00 -6.60
CA TYR A 150 -5.11 12.57 -6.57
C TYR A 150 -4.37 11.90 -5.41
N LEU A 151 -5.01 10.90 -4.82
CA LEU A 151 -4.37 10.02 -3.84
C LEU A 151 -3.48 9.04 -4.58
N GLU A 152 -2.19 9.10 -4.28
CA GLU A 152 -1.19 8.19 -4.83
C GLU A 152 -0.90 7.06 -3.83
N PHE A 153 -0.62 5.87 -4.34
CA PHE A 153 -0.05 4.79 -3.55
C PHE A 153 1.21 4.24 -4.18
N ALA A 154 2.12 3.78 -3.33
CA ALA A 154 3.29 3.01 -3.73
C ALA A 154 3.41 1.78 -2.84
N ALA A 155 3.64 0.62 -3.44
CA ALA A 155 3.83 -0.63 -2.71
C ALA A 155 5.05 -1.38 -3.22
N GLU A 156 5.87 -1.88 -2.31
CA GLU A 156 6.95 -2.80 -2.65
C GLU A 156 6.55 -4.22 -2.31
N LEU A 157 6.69 -5.11 -3.28
CA LEU A 157 6.33 -6.51 -3.18
C LEU A 157 7.57 -7.40 -3.28
N ILE A 158 7.59 -8.48 -2.51
CA ILE A 158 8.56 -9.57 -2.62
C ILE A 158 7.94 -10.69 -3.42
N ALA A 159 8.54 -11.05 -4.55
CA ALA A 159 8.01 -12.03 -5.46
C ALA A 159 8.73 -13.37 -5.37
N ASN A 160 8.01 -14.42 -5.74
CA ASN A 160 8.54 -15.79 -5.77
C ASN A 160 9.66 -15.92 -6.83
N LYS A 161 9.34 -15.63 -8.09
CA LYS A 161 10.22 -15.71 -9.26
C LYS A 161 9.69 -14.81 -10.37
N LEU A 162 10.54 -14.51 -11.35
CA LEU A 162 10.11 -14.01 -12.65
C LEU A 162 9.86 -15.19 -13.61
N GLU A 163 8.69 -15.23 -14.24
CA GLU A 163 8.30 -16.18 -15.28
C GLU A 163 8.07 -15.42 -16.61
N LEU A 164 8.70 -15.90 -17.68
CA LEU A 164 8.62 -15.27 -19.01
C LEU A 164 7.78 -16.07 -20.02
N SER A 165 7.49 -17.34 -19.70
CA SER A 165 6.72 -18.25 -20.56
C SER A 165 5.43 -18.70 -19.84
N THR A 166 4.61 -17.73 -19.42
CA THR A 166 3.36 -18.03 -18.71
C THR A 166 2.26 -18.52 -19.65
N SER A 167 1.53 -19.55 -19.20
CA SER A 167 0.25 -19.98 -19.82
C SER A 167 -0.97 -19.38 -19.12
N THR A 168 -0.78 -18.68 -17.99
CA THR A 168 -1.84 -18.14 -17.15
C THR A 168 -2.18 -16.72 -17.55
N ASN A 169 -1.24 -15.79 -17.43
CA ASN A 169 -1.42 -14.39 -17.83
C ASN A 169 -0.76 -14.12 -19.17
N THR A 170 -1.38 -14.59 -20.25
CA THR A 170 -0.92 -14.29 -21.62
C THR A 170 -1.24 -12.83 -22.00
N ASN A 171 -0.62 -12.31 -23.07
CA ASN A 171 -0.97 -10.99 -23.63
C ASN A 171 -2.49 -10.83 -23.86
N ALA A 172 -3.16 -11.88 -24.36
CA ALA A 172 -4.60 -11.86 -24.59
C ALA A 172 -5.41 -11.74 -23.28
N VAL A 173 -4.96 -12.39 -22.21
CA VAL A 173 -5.60 -12.31 -20.87
C VAL A 173 -5.41 -10.91 -20.29
N LEU A 174 -4.20 -10.35 -20.38
CA LEU A 174 -3.92 -8.98 -19.90
C LEU A 174 -4.66 -7.91 -20.69
N ALA A 175 -4.80 -8.08 -22.01
CA ALA A 175 -5.60 -7.19 -22.86
C ALA A 175 -7.10 -7.26 -22.53
N ALA A 176 -7.60 -8.44 -22.15
CA ALA A 176 -9.01 -8.63 -21.76
C ALA A 176 -9.34 -8.17 -20.33
N SER A 177 -8.34 -8.00 -19.46
CA SER A 177 -8.54 -7.47 -18.11
C SER A 177 -9.05 -6.03 -18.14
N THR A 178 -10.01 -5.70 -17.27
CA THR A 178 -10.67 -4.40 -17.21
C THR A 178 -10.66 -3.81 -15.80
N LEU A 179 -10.86 -2.49 -15.70
CA LEU A 179 -11.22 -1.84 -14.45
C LEU A 179 -12.71 -2.06 -14.18
N ILE A 180 -13.11 -2.23 -12.92
CA ILE A 180 -14.52 -2.24 -12.52
C ILE A 180 -15.02 -0.80 -12.36
N ASP A 181 -14.18 0.04 -11.77
CA ASP A 181 -14.44 1.45 -11.53
C ASP A 181 -13.22 2.26 -11.96
N THR A 182 -13.47 3.40 -12.61
CA THR A 182 -12.42 4.33 -13.05
C THR A 182 -12.26 5.51 -12.11
N GLU A 183 -13.06 5.57 -11.04
CA GLU A 183 -12.97 6.65 -10.07
C GLU A 183 -11.71 6.56 -9.21
N ILE A 184 -10.95 7.64 -9.24
CA ILE A 184 -9.73 7.84 -8.47
C ILE A 184 -10.10 8.65 -7.23
N LEU A 185 -9.59 8.23 -6.06
CA LEU A 185 -9.71 8.99 -4.83
C LEU A 185 -8.94 10.31 -4.96
N ALA A 186 -9.63 11.43 -4.73
CA ALA A 186 -9.05 12.75 -4.87
C ALA A 186 -9.44 13.63 -3.67
N PRO A 187 -8.57 13.78 -2.65
CA PRO A 187 -8.81 14.70 -1.55
C PRO A 187 -9.29 16.08 -2.00
N ALA A 188 -10.46 16.47 -1.53
CA ALA A 188 -11.12 17.75 -1.80
C ALA A 188 -11.11 18.65 -0.55
N PHE A 189 -11.73 19.83 -0.64
CA PHE A 189 -11.74 20.80 0.47
C PHE A 189 -12.77 20.47 1.55
N ASP A 190 -13.74 19.64 1.19
CA ASP A 190 -14.85 19.13 1.97
C ASP A 190 -14.47 17.89 2.78
N ASP A 191 -13.35 17.25 2.40
CA ASP A 191 -12.76 16.13 3.12
C ASP A 191 -12.16 16.54 4.46
N ASP A 192 -11.94 15.55 5.33
CA ASP A 192 -11.58 15.81 6.71
C ASP A 192 -10.34 15.08 7.21
N PHE A 193 -9.56 15.80 8.02
CA PHE A 193 -8.48 15.26 8.81
C PHE A 193 -8.70 15.63 10.27
N TRP A 194 -8.86 14.62 11.11
CA TRP A 194 -9.13 14.77 12.53
C TRP A 194 -7.98 14.17 13.32
N PHE A 195 -7.50 14.87 14.35
CA PHE A 195 -6.65 14.26 15.36
C PHE A 195 -7.05 14.71 16.75
N ASP A 196 -6.75 13.86 17.73
CA ASP A 196 -6.97 14.19 19.14
C ASP A 196 -6.06 13.33 20.02
N THR A 197 -6.02 13.60 21.32
CA THR A 197 -5.39 12.72 22.29
C THR A 197 -6.10 11.37 22.35
N GLN A 198 -5.37 10.32 22.70
CA GLN A 198 -5.95 8.98 22.81
C GLN A 198 -7.07 8.87 23.85
N ALA A 199 -7.03 9.69 24.91
CA ALA A 199 -8.00 9.68 25.99
C ALA A 199 -9.30 10.42 25.64
N SER A 200 -9.28 11.26 24.59
CA SER A 200 -10.43 12.05 24.18
C SER A 200 -11.56 11.20 23.57
N GLY A 201 -12.72 11.84 23.36
CA GLY A 201 -13.89 11.24 22.73
C GLY A 201 -13.68 10.76 21.29
N SER A 202 -14.74 10.27 20.64
CA SER A 202 -14.64 9.86 19.23
C SER A 202 -14.27 11.02 18.31
N LEU A 203 -13.54 10.72 17.23
CA LEU A 203 -13.27 11.66 16.13
C LEU A 203 -14.55 11.87 15.29
N ALA A 204 -15.54 12.53 15.87
CA ALA A 204 -16.88 12.70 15.29
C ALA A 204 -17.40 14.14 15.33
N SER A 205 -16.76 15.03 16.09
CA SER A 205 -17.09 16.45 16.21
C SER A 205 -16.00 17.17 17.02
N GLY A 206 -15.62 18.42 16.71
CA GLY A 206 -14.57 19.17 17.42
C GLY A 206 -13.35 19.55 16.55
N ASP A 207 -12.15 19.11 16.97
CA ASP A 207 -10.84 19.48 16.39
C ASP A 207 -10.54 18.82 15.03
N GLN A 208 -11.00 19.47 13.96
CA GLN A 208 -10.59 19.21 12.58
C GLN A 208 -9.37 20.07 12.23
N PHE A 209 -8.38 19.49 11.55
CA PHE A 209 -7.19 20.19 11.10
C PHE A 209 -7.18 20.34 9.58
N ASN A 210 -6.88 21.55 9.13
CA ASN A 210 -6.72 21.86 7.71
C ASN A 210 -5.30 21.51 7.27
N ILE A 211 -5.18 20.44 6.50
CA ILE A 211 -3.90 19.93 6.01
C ILE A 211 -3.66 20.35 4.56
N LEU A 212 -2.40 20.55 4.20
CA LEU A 212 -1.96 20.81 2.83
C LEU A 212 -1.48 19.53 2.13
N SER A 213 -0.98 18.57 2.90
CA SER A 213 -0.53 17.27 2.40
C SER A 213 -0.60 16.21 3.49
N TYR A 214 -0.67 14.95 3.05
CA TYR A 214 -0.71 13.76 3.88
C TYR A 214 0.22 12.71 3.28
N GLU A 215 1.05 12.07 4.09
CA GLU A 215 1.89 10.95 3.67
C GLU A 215 1.98 9.92 4.78
N LEU A 216 1.35 8.77 4.56
CA LEU A 216 1.41 7.61 5.43
C LEU A 216 2.37 6.58 4.83
N ASN A 217 3.39 6.21 5.58
CA ASN A 217 4.31 5.13 5.22
C ASN A 217 4.14 3.98 6.21
N LEU A 218 3.83 2.79 5.71
CA LEU A 218 3.70 1.57 6.50
C LEU A 218 4.71 0.54 6.03
N LEU A 219 5.30 -0.17 6.98
CA LEU A 219 6.27 -1.22 6.75
C LEU A 219 5.87 -2.46 7.53
N ARG A 220 5.81 -3.58 6.82
CA ARG A 220 5.68 -4.93 7.35
C ARG A 220 6.92 -5.70 6.93
N PRO A 221 8.01 -5.67 7.72
CA PRO A 221 9.28 -6.26 7.33
C PRO A 221 9.13 -7.76 7.05
N GLN A 222 9.46 -8.17 5.84
CA GLN A 222 9.46 -9.55 5.41
C GLN A 222 10.56 -9.79 4.38
N ASP A 223 11.01 -11.03 4.26
CA ASP A 223 11.99 -11.46 3.25
C ASP A 223 11.82 -12.95 2.93
N SER A 224 12.27 -13.36 1.75
CA SER A 224 12.38 -14.77 1.39
C SER A 224 13.57 -15.42 2.10
N ALA A 225 13.34 -16.55 2.76
CA ALA A 225 14.43 -17.37 3.28
C ALA A 225 15.23 -18.01 2.12
N ASN A 226 16.55 -18.13 2.31
CA ASN A 226 17.39 -18.87 1.36
C ASN A 226 17.27 -20.36 1.67
N GLU A 227 16.64 -21.14 0.77
CA GLU A 227 16.33 -22.54 1.01
C GLU A 227 16.77 -23.44 -0.15
N ILE A 228 17.37 -24.59 0.16
CA ILE A 228 17.59 -25.68 -0.80
C ILE A 228 16.34 -26.54 -0.81
N LYS A 229 15.42 -26.30 -1.75
CA LYS A 229 14.08 -26.91 -1.72
C LYS A 229 13.63 -27.58 -3.03
N GLY A 230 14.54 -27.76 -3.99
CA GLY A 230 14.30 -28.54 -5.21
C GLY A 230 13.15 -28.06 -6.11
N SER A 231 12.63 -26.84 -5.91
CA SER A 231 11.50 -26.26 -6.64
C SER A 231 11.87 -24.92 -7.28
N ALA A 232 11.08 -24.49 -8.27
CA ALA A 232 11.31 -23.24 -8.98
C ALA A 232 10.87 -22.03 -8.15
N GLY A 233 11.84 -21.17 -7.78
CA GLY A 233 11.63 -19.86 -7.15
C GLY A 233 11.64 -19.84 -5.63
N ASN A 234 11.47 -18.65 -5.03
CA ASN A 234 11.67 -18.42 -3.59
C ASN A 234 10.55 -18.99 -2.70
N GLY A 235 10.87 -19.29 -1.44
CA GLY A 235 9.88 -19.67 -0.41
C GLY A 235 8.92 -18.51 -0.11
N SER A 236 7.80 -18.79 0.55
CA SER A 236 6.91 -17.72 1.02
C SER A 236 7.68 -16.82 1.99
N PRO A 237 7.55 -15.48 1.90
CA PRO A 237 8.24 -14.57 2.79
C PRO A 237 7.92 -14.85 4.26
N ILE A 238 8.93 -14.67 5.11
CA ILE A 238 8.81 -14.71 6.57
C ILE A 238 8.95 -13.29 7.11
N TYR A 239 8.27 -12.99 8.22
CA TYR A 239 8.44 -11.71 8.89
C TYR A 239 9.83 -11.59 9.50
N THR A 240 10.49 -10.46 9.26
CA THR A 240 11.86 -10.18 9.70
C THR A 240 11.93 -9.10 10.78
N GLY A 241 10.79 -8.52 11.16
CA GLY A 241 10.69 -7.47 12.17
C GLY A 241 9.25 -7.05 12.42
N ASP A 242 9.10 -6.06 13.29
CA ASP A 242 7.79 -5.57 13.72
C ASP A 242 7.14 -4.67 12.67
N PHE A 243 5.80 -4.68 12.65
CA PHE A 243 5.02 -3.71 11.89
C PHE A 243 5.30 -2.30 12.40
N SER A 244 5.61 -1.38 11.49
CA SER A 244 5.95 0.00 11.83
C SER A 244 5.38 0.96 10.79
N GLY A 245 5.32 2.25 11.13
CA GLY A 245 4.91 3.26 10.19
C GLY A 245 5.13 4.67 10.69
N THR A 246 5.09 5.61 9.74
CA THR A 246 5.17 7.04 10.00
C THR A 246 4.02 7.74 9.28
N LEU A 247 3.52 8.81 9.91
CA LEU A 247 2.60 9.74 9.28
C LEU A 247 3.27 11.10 9.23
N LYS A 248 3.28 11.72 8.05
CA LYS A 248 3.69 13.10 7.84
C LYS A 248 2.49 13.92 7.40
N VAL A 249 2.29 15.05 8.05
CA VAL A 249 1.22 16.01 7.74
C VAL A 249 1.82 17.40 7.67
N THR A 250 1.51 18.13 6.61
CA THR A 250 1.89 19.54 6.48
C THR A 250 0.66 20.41 6.63
N VAL A 251 0.76 21.47 7.43
CA VAL A 251 -0.29 22.48 7.60
C VAL A 251 0.19 23.83 7.10
N LYS A 252 -0.76 24.74 6.89
CA LYS A 252 -0.51 26.08 6.36
C LYS A 252 0.46 26.88 7.21
N GLU A 253 0.27 26.92 8.52
CA GLU A 253 1.06 27.75 9.42
C GLU A 253 1.05 27.22 10.86
N LEU A 254 1.99 27.71 11.67
CA LEU A 254 2.00 27.45 13.11
C LEU A 254 0.95 28.34 13.79
N ALA A 255 -0.30 27.87 13.82
CA ALA A 255 -1.40 28.62 14.45
C ALA A 255 -1.31 28.61 15.98
N ASP A 256 -0.83 27.52 16.57
CA ASP A 256 -0.61 27.38 18.01
C ASP A 256 0.60 26.48 18.32
N HIS A 257 0.97 26.41 19.60
CA HIS A 257 2.06 25.56 20.08
C HIS A 257 1.57 24.21 20.65
N SER A 258 0.31 23.82 20.44
CA SER A 258 -0.27 22.60 21.03
C SER A 258 0.54 21.36 20.64
N LEU A 259 0.92 21.24 19.37
CA LEU A 259 1.72 20.13 18.86
C LEU A 259 3.18 20.18 19.34
N TYR A 260 3.74 21.36 19.64
CA TYR A 260 5.03 21.45 20.35
C TYR A 260 4.90 20.96 21.80
N THR A 261 3.82 21.31 22.49
CA THR A 261 3.54 20.79 23.84
C THR A 261 3.34 19.28 23.82
N HIS A 262 2.62 18.75 22.83
CA HIS A 262 2.47 17.30 22.64
C HIS A 262 3.79 16.61 22.35
N PHE A 263 4.69 17.24 21.58
CA PHE A 263 6.04 16.72 21.37
C PHE A 263 6.83 16.66 22.68
N VAL A 264 6.93 17.77 23.42
CA VAL A 264 7.69 17.84 24.69
C VAL A 264 7.15 16.86 25.74
N ASN A 265 5.83 16.65 25.77
CA ASN A 265 5.18 15.73 26.71
C ASN A 265 5.04 14.30 26.18
N GLU A 266 5.57 14.00 24.99
CA GLU A 266 5.45 12.69 24.33
C GLU A 266 3.99 12.19 24.26
N THR A 267 3.04 13.08 23.99
CA THR A 267 1.61 12.79 24.06
C THR A 267 1.17 11.80 22.97
N GLY A 268 0.47 10.74 23.38
CA GLY A 268 -0.17 9.79 22.46
C GLY A 268 -1.42 10.38 21.81
N LEU A 269 -1.38 10.50 20.49
CA LEU A 269 -2.48 11.00 19.66
C LEU A 269 -3.12 9.87 18.86
N LYS A 270 -4.31 10.12 18.32
CA LYS A 270 -5.05 9.28 17.37
C LYS A 270 -5.55 10.17 16.22
N CYS A 271 -5.75 9.62 15.03
CA CYS A 271 -6.30 10.40 13.91
C CYS A 271 -7.17 9.59 12.95
N ARG A 272 -7.96 10.31 12.16
CA ARG A 272 -8.70 9.84 10.98
C ARG A 272 -8.42 10.78 9.81
N PHE A 273 -8.19 10.22 8.64
CA PHE A 273 -8.23 10.94 7.37
C PHE A 273 -9.33 10.33 6.49
N THR A 274 -10.25 11.15 6.02
CA THR A 274 -11.36 10.72 5.16
C THR A 274 -11.21 11.35 3.79
N ILE A 275 -11.44 10.56 2.76
CA ILE A 275 -11.55 11.02 1.38
C ILE A 275 -12.86 10.48 0.85
N GLU A 276 -13.75 11.37 0.44
CA GLU A 276 -15.04 11.06 -0.15
C GLU A 276 -14.97 11.10 -1.69
N GLY A 277 -15.85 10.33 -2.30
CA GLY A 277 -16.01 10.23 -3.75
C GLY A 277 -17.48 10.35 -4.14
N SER A 278 -17.83 9.79 -5.28
CA SER A 278 -19.18 9.87 -5.81
C SER A 278 -20.19 9.09 -4.95
N GLN A 279 -21.43 9.57 -4.99
CA GLN A 279 -22.58 8.95 -4.34
C GLN A 279 -22.92 7.59 -4.96
N ILE A 280 -23.08 6.56 -4.13
CA ILE A 280 -23.59 5.24 -4.56
C ILE A 280 -25.11 5.29 -4.50
N GLY A 281 -25.78 5.36 -5.66
CA GLY A 281 -27.25 5.40 -5.73
C GLY A 281 -27.82 6.55 -4.88
N SER A 282 -28.66 6.21 -3.91
CA SER A 282 -29.12 7.11 -2.84
C SER A 282 -28.59 6.72 -1.45
N GLY A 283 -27.54 5.89 -1.39
CA GLY A 283 -26.94 5.34 -0.16
C GLY A 283 -25.80 6.20 0.39
N SER A 284 -24.65 5.59 0.62
CA SER A 284 -23.44 6.26 1.11
C SER A 284 -22.55 6.79 -0.03
N LEU A 285 -21.69 7.77 0.27
CA LEU A 285 -20.60 8.17 -0.61
C LEU A 285 -19.55 7.04 -0.66
N LYS A 286 -18.97 6.84 -1.84
CA LYS A 286 -17.71 6.11 -1.93
C LYS A 286 -16.68 6.82 -1.06
N SER A 287 -15.86 6.08 -0.32
CA SER A 287 -14.86 6.73 0.53
C SER A 287 -13.71 5.82 0.94
N LEU A 288 -12.58 6.44 1.25
CA LEU A 288 -11.48 5.84 2.00
C LEU A 288 -11.36 6.56 3.34
N ASN A 289 -11.45 5.81 4.43
CA ASN A 289 -11.16 6.28 5.77
C ASN A 289 -9.88 5.59 6.27
N VAL A 290 -8.88 6.38 6.65
CA VAL A 290 -7.63 5.89 7.22
C VAL A 290 -7.64 6.20 8.71
N TYR A 291 -7.62 5.16 9.54
CA TYR A 291 -7.60 5.31 11.00
C TYR A 291 -6.24 4.92 11.56
N ILE A 292 -5.68 5.80 12.39
CA ILE A 292 -4.45 5.54 13.14
C ILE A 292 -4.77 5.66 14.63
N PRO A 293 -4.93 4.52 15.32
CA PRO A 293 -5.31 4.50 16.74
C PRO A 293 -4.30 5.11 17.69
N ARG A 294 -3.01 5.06 17.33
CA ARG A 294 -1.96 5.62 18.15
C ARG A 294 -0.78 6.09 17.30
N MET A 295 -0.41 7.36 17.50
CA MET A 295 0.77 7.98 16.94
C MET A 295 1.38 8.98 17.94
N GLN A 296 2.67 9.26 17.82
CA GLN A 296 3.40 10.21 18.67
C GLN A 296 4.41 10.99 17.82
N LEU A 297 4.62 12.27 18.12
CA LEU A 297 5.67 13.07 17.46
C LEU A 297 7.05 12.53 17.87
N ILE A 298 7.86 12.17 16.89
CA ILE A 298 9.24 11.66 17.11
C ILE A 298 10.32 12.70 16.85
N ALA A 299 9.93 13.80 16.23
CA ALA A 299 10.78 14.94 15.94
C ALA A 299 10.02 16.21 16.32
N ALA A 300 10.78 17.24 16.70
CA ALA A 300 10.21 18.57 16.85
C ALA A 300 9.53 18.98 15.53
N PRO A 301 8.36 19.64 15.59
CA PRO A 301 7.73 20.18 14.39
C PRO A 301 8.71 21.01 13.55
N ASP A 302 8.79 20.70 12.26
CA ASP A 302 9.66 21.39 11.31
C ASP A 302 8.98 22.67 10.84
N TYR A 303 9.51 23.80 11.32
CA TYR A 303 9.00 25.13 11.03
C TYR A 303 10.17 26.08 10.79
N SER A 304 10.17 26.74 9.64
CA SER A 304 11.18 27.73 9.27
C SER A 304 10.54 29.00 8.70
N LEU A 305 11.01 30.16 9.19
CA LEU A 305 10.60 31.47 8.68
C LEU A 305 11.44 31.82 7.44
N SER A 306 10.99 31.35 6.28
CA SER A 306 11.70 31.50 5.01
C SER A 306 11.02 32.46 4.03
N SER A 307 9.79 32.87 4.32
CA SER A 307 8.98 33.73 3.45
C SER A 307 8.27 34.83 4.26
N PRO A 308 8.10 36.04 3.69
CA PRO A 308 7.21 37.06 4.27
C PRO A 308 5.71 36.66 4.22
N GLY A 309 5.37 35.59 3.49
CA GLY A 309 4.02 35.04 3.43
C GLY A 309 3.78 33.91 4.43
N VAL A 310 2.99 32.94 4.00
CA VAL A 310 2.69 31.73 4.76
C VAL A 310 3.95 30.85 4.87
N ASN A 311 4.24 30.38 6.08
CA ASN A 311 5.35 29.48 6.37
C ASN A 311 4.77 28.14 6.84
N PRO A 312 4.76 27.09 6.00
CA PRO A 312 4.22 25.79 6.36
C PRO A 312 4.94 25.14 7.54
N VAL A 313 4.20 24.33 8.30
CA VAL A 313 4.75 23.49 9.36
C VAL A 313 4.54 22.04 8.98
N THR A 314 5.56 21.22 9.20
CA THR A 314 5.49 19.78 8.98
C THR A 314 5.61 19.02 10.29
N TYR A 315 4.64 18.13 10.53
CA TYR A 315 4.61 17.22 11.68
C TYR A 315 4.93 15.81 11.22
N THR A 316 5.88 15.15 11.91
CA THR A 316 6.24 13.75 11.65
C THR A 316 5.94 12.90 12.87
N PHE A 317 4.98 12.01 12.73
CA PHE A 317 4.55 11.08 13.75
C PHE A 317 5.10 9.68 13.47
N ALA A 318 5.51 8.96 14.52
CA ALA A 318 5.64 7.51 14.47
C ALA A 318 4.35 6.85 14.96
N ILE A 319 3.97 5.76 14.31
CA ILE A 319 2.81 4.97 14.63
C ILE A 319 3.20 3.87 15.60
N SER A 320 2.38 3.66 16.64
CA SER A 320 2.54 2.54 17.57
C SER A 320 1.18 1.92 17.90
N ALA A 321 1.17 0.72 18.47
CA ALA A 321 -0.08 0.06 18.86
C ALA A 321 -0.67 0.71 20.12
N ALA A 322 -1.98 0.97 20.11
CA ALA A 322 -2.69 1.43 21.30
C ALA A 322 -2.83 0.30 22.34
N THR A 323 -2.93 0.64 23.63
CA THR A 323 -3.13 -0.35 24.70
C THR A 323 -4.50 -1.03 24.60
N SER A 324 -5.51 -0.27 24.19
CA SER A 324 -6.89 -0.70 23.89
C SER A 324 -7.39 0.05 22.66
N ASN A 325 -8.47 -0.42 22.04
CA ASN A 325 -9.12 0.34 20.97
C ASN A 325 -9.49 1.73 21.53
N PRO A 326 -8.99 2.83 20.95
CA PRO A 326 -9.41 4.16 21.35
C PRO A 326 -10.92 4.34 21.11
N THR A 327 -11.56 5.21 21.89
CA THR A 327 -12.98 5.54 21.69
C THR A 327 -13.21 6.03 20.26
N GLY A 328 -14.19 5.41 19.58
CA GLY A 328 -14.52 5.68 18.18
C GLY A 328 -13.73 4.88 17.16
N MET A 329 -12.87 3.95 17.58
CA MET A 329 -12.07 3.11 16.70
C MET A 329 -12.24 1.61 16.98
N SER A 330 -12.08 0.79 15.96
CA SER A 330 -12.32 -0.66 16.02
C SER A 330 -11.06 -1.52 16.22
N SER A 331 -9.88 -0.91 16.21
CA SER A 331 -8.59 -1.61 16.29
C SER A 331 -7.58 -0.87 17.15
N LYS A 332 -6.58 -1.61 17.65
CA LYS A 332 -5.37 -1.06 18.31
C LYS A 332 -4.26 -0.69 17.31
N TYR A 333 -4.34 -1.23 16.10
CA TYR A 333 -3.41 -1.01 14.99
C TYR A 333 -4.09 -0.17 13.90
N PRO A 334 -3.32 0.51 13.03
CA PRO A 334 -3.87 1.16 11.86
C PRO A 334 -4.82 0.25 11.08
N TYR A 335 -5.90 0.82 10.60
CA TYR A 335 -6.89 0.10 9.79
C TYR A 335 -7.56 1.06 8.82
N PHE A 336 -8.23 0.47 7.84
CA PHE A 336 -8.84 1.21 6.74
C PHE A 336 -10.29 0.81 6.60
N GLU A 337 -11.14 1.78 6.31
CA GLU A 337 -12.50 1.50 5.85
C GLU A 337 -12.65 2.03 4.43
N LEU A 338 -13.03 1.14 3.51
CA LEU A 338 -13.28 1.49 2.11
C LEU A 338 -14.75 1.22 1.82
N ILE A 339 -15.47 2.25 1.36
CA ILE A 339 -16.88 2.14 0.97
C ILE A 339 -16.97 2.17 -0.54
N ASN A 340 -17.52 1.12 -1.14
CA ASN A 340 -17.73 1.01 -2.58
C ASN A 340 -18.80 -0.05 -2.91
N THR A 341 -18.90 -0.40 -4.19
CA THR A 341 -19.92 -1.33 -4.72
C THR A 341 -19.54 -2.81 -4.66
N LEU A 342 -18.38 -3.16 -4.10
CA LEU A 342 -17.91 -4.53 -4.04
C LEU A 342 -18.55 -5.27 -2.86
N SER A 343 -19.36 -6.30 -3.16
CA SER A 343 -20.07 -7.08 -2.14
C SER A 343 -19.25 -8.20 -1.49
N THR A 344 -18.01 -8.42 -1.93
CA THR A 344 -17.13 -9.50 -1.46
C THR A 344 -15.80 -8.93 -0.98
N GLY A 345 -15.20 -9.46 0.08
CA GLY A 345 -13.88 -8.99 0.51
C GLY A 345 -12.83 -9.15 -0.59
N TYR A 346 -11.89 -8.22 -0.67
CA TYR A 346 -10.70 -8.25 -1.51
C TYR A 346 -9.86 -9.51 -1.29
N GLN A 347 -9.93 -10.10 -0.09
CA GLN A 347 -9.24 -11.33 0.27
C GLN A 347 -10.12 -12.60 0.25
N ALA A 348 -11.44 -12.47 0.06
CA ALA A 348 -12.43 -13.55 0.20
C ALA A 348 -12.33 -14.64 -0.87
#